data_AF-A0A1F9TDL3-F1
#
_entry.id   AF-A0A1F9TDL3-F1
#
_cell.length_a   1.000
_cell.length_b   1.000
_cell.length_c   1.000
_cell.angle_alpha   90.00
_cell.angle_beta   90.00
_cell.angle_gamma   90.00
#
_symmetry.space_group_name_H-M   'P 1'
#
loop_
_entity.id
_entity.type
_entity.pdbx_description
1 polymer ?
#
loop_
_entity_poly.entity_id
_entity_poly.type
_entity_poly.pdbx_seq_one_letter_code
_entity_poly.pdbx_strand_id
1 'polypeptide(L)'
;METPYLLTTLAAALAGGVLLFSYLRRGNAGAAVPAEGSALSALGVNVRLRDVFRVAVLIEEKGKEFYLKLEARAAEPATKKLCAWLAEEEEQHRRFAQDHLDKWRPLGTHLTEWPLILERVKQEGFFAEPPPYTAPEAELAAFAIKQEIKSAEFYRLFEQAFPEAWKRSRLDRLVQEERAHEAKLRAAYPGLK
;
A
#
# COMPACT_ATOMS: atom_id res chain seq x y z
N MET A 1 38.80 13.31 -45.79
CA MET A 1 37.39 13.55 -45.43
C MET A 1 36.76 12.21 -45.12
N GLU A 2 36.76 11.75 -43.87
CA GLU A 2 35.85 10.73 -43.32
C GLU A 2 36.03 10.79 -41.80
N THR A 3 34.93 10.88 -41.03
CA THR A 3 34.75 10.54 -39.58
C THR A 3 33.60 11.26 -38.82
N PRO A 4 32.50 11.77 -39.42
CA PRO A 4 31.33 12.13 -38.62
C PRO A 4 30.45 10.91 -38.24
N TYR A 5 30.55 9.80 -38.97
CA TYR A 5 29.67 8.62 -38.81
C TYR A 5 30.06 7.68 -37.65
N LEU A 6 31.33 7.64 -37.25
CA LEU A 6 31.80 6.78 -36.15
C LEU A 6 31.41 7.32 -34.76
N LEU A 7 31.38 8.64 -34.59
CA LEU A 7 30.97 9.27 -33.33
C LEU A 7 29.45 9.18 -33.07
N THR A 8 28.63 9.28 -34.12
CA THR A 8 27.16 9.18 -34.01
C THR A 8 26.70 7.75 -33.74
N THR A 9 27.36 6.75 -34.31
CA THR A 9 27.06 5.32 -34.07
C THR A 9 27.44 4.87 -32.66
N LEU A 10 28.57 5.33 -32.11
CA LEU A 10 28.98 5.08 -30.72
C LEU A 10 28.01 5.74 -29.70
N ALA A 11 27.58 6.98 -29.96
CA ALA A 11 26.61 7.67 -29.12
C ALA A 11 25.23 6.98 -29.14
N ALA A 12 24.77 6.51 -30.32
CA ALA A 12 23.52 5.77 -30.45
C ALA A 12 23.56 4.39 -29.76
N ALA A 13 24.69 3.67 -29.84
CA ALA A 13 24.88 2.39 -29.15
C ALA A 13 24.92 2.55 -27.63
N LEU A 14 25.58 3.59 -27.12
CA LEU A 14 25.60 3.93 -25.69
C LEU A 14 24.21 4.35 -25.19
N ALA A 15 23.50 5.20 -25.95
CA ALA A 15 22.13 5.58 -25.62
C ALA A 15 21.17 4.37 -25.64
N GLY A 16 21.28 3.50 -26.65
CA GLY A 16 20.52 2.26 -26.73
C GLY A 16 20.83 1.28 -25.58
N GLY A 17 22.09 1.15 -25.20
CA GLY A 17 22.53 0.36 -24.05
C GLY A 17 22.01 0.90 -22.72
N VAL A 18 22.04 2.22 -22.52
CA VAL A 18 21.49 2.88 -21.32
C VAL A 18 19.97 2.74 -21.25
N LEU A 19 19.26 2.88 -22.37
CA LEU A 19 17.81 2.70 -22.44
C LEU A 19 17.41 1.25 -22.19
N LEU A 20 18.10 0.28 -22.80
CA LEU A 20 17.88 -1.15 -22.58
C LEU A 20 18.21 -1.55 -21.14
N PHE A 21 19.33 -1.09 -20.59
CA PHE A 21 19.70 -1.32 -19.19
C PHE A 21 18.67 -0.71 -18.23
N SER A 22 18.21 0.52 -18.50
CA SER A 22 17.16 1.19 -17.71
C SER A 22 15.82 0.46 -17.79
N TYR A 23 15.47 -0.06 -18.97
CA TYR A 23 14.27 -0.87 -19.20
C TYR A 23 14.34 -2.22 -18.44
N LEU A 24 15.46 -2.94 -18.54
CA LEU A 24 15.69 -4.20 -17.82
C LEU A 24 15.73 -3.98 -16.29
N ARG A 25 16.34 -2.88 -15.83
CA ARG A 25 16.41 -2.53 -14.41
C ARG A 25 15.06 -2.09 -13.84
N ARG A 26 14.22 -1.38 -14.63
CA ARG A 26 12.82 -1.09 -14.29
C ARG A 26 12.00 -2.37 -14.09
N GLY A 27 12.31 -3.43 -14.83
CA GLY A 27 11.64 -4.73 -14.71
C GLY A 27 11.86 -5.45 -13.37
N ASN A 28 12.89 -5.11 -12.59
CA ASN A 28 13.37 -5.95 -11.50
C ASN A 28 13.11 -5.41 -10.07
N ALA A 29 12.78 -4.13 -9.90
CA ALA A 29 12.56 -3.56 -8.56
C ALA A 29 11.40 -4.23 -7.81
N GLY A 30 10.31 -4.56 -8.51
CA GLY A 30 9.17 -5.29 -7.93
C GLY A 30 9.47 -6.75 -7.56
N ALA A 31 10.66 -7.27 -7.89
CA ALA A 31 11.13 -8.60 -7.48
C ALA A 31 12.06 -8.53 -6.26
N ALA A 32 12.30 -7.35 -5.69
CA ALA A 32 13.06 -7.21 -4.46
C ALA A 32 12.43 -8.06 -3.34
N VAL A 33 13.31 -8.66 -2.54
CA VAL A 33 12.96 -9.47 -1.36
C VAL A 33 13.13 -8.62 -0.09
N PRO A 34 12.42 -8.94 1.00
CA PRO A 34 12.51 -8.21 2.25
C PRO A 34 13.91 -8.30 2.86
N ALA A 35 14.30 -7.27 3.61
CA ALA A 35 15.53 -7.24 4.38
C ALA A 35 15.57 -8.40 5.39
N GLU A 36 16.75 -8.98 5.58
CA GLU A 36 16.98 -10.08 6.52
C GLU A 36 16.62 -9.64 7.95
N GLY A 37 15.93 -10.51 8.68
CA GLY A 37 15.47 -10.24 10.05
C GLY A 37 14.22 -9.36 10.14
N SER A 38 13.67 -8.86 9.02
CA SER A 38 12.38 -8.18 9.02
C SER A 38 11.22 -9.15 9.26
N ALA A 39 10.09 -8.64 9.77
CA ALA A 39 8.88 -9.43 9.98
C ALA A 39 8.42 -10.15 8.70
N LEU A 40 8.51 -9.48 7.54
CA LEU A 40 8.13 -10.08 6.26
C LEU A 40 9.09 -11.20 5.83
N SER A 41 10.38 -11.11 6.14
CA SER A 41 11.34 -12.20 5.89
C SER A 41 11.09 -13.43 6.77
N ALA A 42 10.52 -13.23 7.96
CA ALA A 42 10.22 -14.30 8.91
C ALA A 42 8.95 -15.12 8.57
N LEU A 43 8.17 -14.71 7.55
CA LEU A 43 6.90 -15.36 7.20
C LEU A 43 7.06 -16.77 6.59
N GLY A 44 8.29 -17.17 6.24
CA GLY A 44 8.57 -18.48 5.63
C GLY A 44 8.00 -18.65 4.22
N VAL A 45 7.62 -17.54 3.58
CA VAL A 45 7.15 -17.46 2.20
C VAL A 45 7.94 -16.40 1.45
N ASN A 46 8.10 -16.57 0.14
CA ASN A 46 8.83 -15.62 -0.70
C ASN A 46 7.97 -14.39 -1.00
N VAL A 47 7.97 -13.43 -0.07
CA VAL A 47 7.31 -12.13 -0.26
C VAL A 47 8.18 -11.26 -1.15
N ARG A 48 7.64 -10.78 -2.27
CA ARG A 48 8.30 -9.75 -3.08
C ARG A 48 7.69 -8.39 -2.81
N LEU A 49 8.44 -7.34 -3.12
CA LEU A 49 7.97 -5.95 -3.03
C LEU A 49 6.63 -5.75 -3.75
N ARG A 50 6.43 -6.35 -4.92
CA ARG A 50 5.14 -6.30 -5.62
C ARG A 50 3.98 -6.92 -4.84
N ASP A 51 4.25 -7.96 -4.05
CA ASP A 51 3.22 -8.64 -3.28
C ASP A 51 2.77 -7.75 -2.12
N VAL A 52 3.69 -6.99 -1.52
CA VAL A 52 3.37 -5.98 -0.50
C VAL A 52 2.51 -4.86 -1.08
N PHE A 53 2.85 -4.31 -2.25
CA PHE A 53 2.00 -3.28 -2.88
C PHE A 53 0.62 -3.80 -3.28
N ARG A 54 0.49 -5.09 -3.65
CA ARG A 54 -0.83 -5.70 -3.89
C ARG A 54 -1.64 -5.81 -2.60
N VAL A 55 -1.00 -6.16 -1.49
CA VAL A 55 -1.65 -6.14 -0.17
C VAL A 55 -2.07 -4.72 0.19
N ALA A 56 -1.24 -3.71 -0.06
CA ALA A 56 -1.59 -2.31 0.18
C ALA A 56 -2.86 -1.92 -0.59
N VAL A 57 -2.93 -2.19 -1.89
CA VAL A 57 -4.15 -1.94 -2.70
C VAL A 57 -5.39 -2.59 -2.07
N LEU A 58 -5.29 -3.84 -1.61
CA LEU A 58 -6.42 -4.53 -0.97
C LEU A 58 -6.83 -3.93 0.38
N ILE A 59 -5.86 -3.42 1.16
CA ILE A 59 -6.15 -2.73 2.42
C ILE A 59 -6.95 -1.46 2.12
N GLU A 60 -6.48 -0.62 1.20
CA GLU A 60 -7.11 0.67 0.92
C GLU A 60 -8.46 0.51 0.20
N GLU A 61 -8.61 -0.50 -0.66
CA GLU A 61 -9.92 -0.82 -1.25
C GLU A 61 -10.95 -1.18 -0.17
N LYS A 62 -10.56 -2.01 0.80
CA LYS A 62 -11.43 -2.39 1.92
C LYS A 62 -11.70 -1.22 2.86
N GLY A 63 -10.70 -0.38 3.14
CA GLY A 63 -10.83 0.85 3.93
C GLY A 63 -11.86 1.80 3.29
N LYS A 64 -11.71 2.08 2.01
CA LYS A 64 -12.66 2.91 1.24
C LYS A 64 -14.07 2.35 1.29
N GLU A 65 -14.25 1.06 1.00
CA GLU A 65 -15.55 0.41 1.06
C GLU A 65 -16.18 0.51 2.46
N PHE A 66 -15.36 0.41 3.50
CA PHE A 66 -15.81 0.54 4.87
C PHE A 66 -16.26 1.97 5.19
N TYR A 67 -15.48 2.98 4.80
CA TYR A 67 -15.85 4.38 5.03
C TYR A 67 -17.11 4.82 4.31
N LEU A 68 -17.33 4.36 3.08
CA LEU A 68 -18.59 4.61 2.37
C LEU A 68 -19.80 3.99 3.10
N LYS A 69 -19.63 2.82 3.72
CA LYS A 69 -20.68 2.20 4.54
C LYS A 69 -20.91 2.97 5.84
N LEU A 70 -19.85 3.43 6.50
CA LEU A 70 -19.95 4.21 7.73
C LEU A 70 -20.57 5.60 7.48
N GLU A 71 -20.23 6.26 6.37
CA GLU A 71 -20.87 7.51 5.93
C GLU A 71 -22.39 7.36 5.81
N ALA A 72 -22.86 6.30 5.15
CA ALA A 72 -24.29 6.04 5.00
C ALA A 72 -25.02 5.83 6.34
N ARG A 73 -24.28 5.42 7.37
CA ARG A 73 -24.79 5.05 8.69
C ARG A 73 -24.68 6.14 9.74
N ALA A 74 -23.70 7.02 9.60
CA ALA A 74 -23.38 8.05 10.59
C ALA A 74 -24.58 8.96 10.87
N ALA A 75 -24.88 9.19 12.14
CA ALA A 75 -25.98 10.07 12.54
C ALA A 75 -25.63 11.55 12.29
N GLU A 76 -24.42 11.95 12.68
CA GLU A 76 -23.99 13.35 12.67
C GLU A 76 -23.50 13.79 11.27
N PRO A 77 -23.97 14.94 10.74
CA PRO A 77 -23.52 15.44 9.44
C PRO A 77 -22.01 15.68 9.34
N ALA A 78 -21.37 16.06 10.45
CA ALA A 78 -19.92 16.23 10.50
C ALA A 78 -19.19 14.90 10.30
N THR A 79 -19.69 13.83 10.92
CA THR A 79 -19.11 12.49 10.79
C THR A 79 -19.31 11.92 9.39
N LYS A 80 -20.46 12.18 8.74
CA LYS A 80 -20.66 11.82 7.32
C LYS A 80 -19.58 12.44 6.44
N LYS A 81 -19.35 13.75 6.59
CA LYS A 81 -18.30 14.45 5.85
C LYS A 81 -16.91 13.90 6.12
N LEU A 82 -16.61 13.55 7.37
CA LEU A 82 -15.35 12.90 7.73
C LEU A 82 -15.19 11.55 7.03
N CYS A 83 -16.22 10.71 7.04
CA CYS A 83 -16.18 9.39 6.40
C CYS A 83 -16.05 9.49 4.87
N ALA A 84 -16.76 10.43 4.25
CA ALA A 84 -16.63 10.71 2.82
C ALA A 84 -15.19 11.14 2.47
N TRP A 85 -14.61 12.05 3.27
CA TRP A 85 -13.23 12.48 3.10
C TRP A 85 -12.23 11.33 3.30
N LEU A 86 -12.40 10.50 4.33
CA LEU A 86 -11.56 9.31 4.55
C LEU A 86 -11.62 8.37 3.35
N ALA A 87 -12.82 8.07 2.81
CA ALA A 87 -12.95 7.24 1.61
C ALA A 87 -12.22 7.82 0.38
N GLU A 88 -12.11 9.15 0.27
CA GLU A 88 -11.32 9.82 -0.76
C GLU A 88 -9.80 9.71 -0.52
N GLU A 89 -9.35 9.81 0.73
CA GLU A 89 -7.94 9.59 1.09
C GLU A 89 -7.52 8.14 0.81
N GLU A 90 -8.34 7.15 1.20
CA GLU A 90 -8.11 5.73 0.90
C GLU A 90 -7.99 5.49 -0.61
N GLU A 91 -8.81 6.15 -1.43
CA GLU A 91 -8.69 6.05 -2.89
C GLU A 91 -7.37 6.64 -3.40
N GLN A 92 -6.86 7.72 -2.78
CA GLN A 92 -5.56 8.29 -3.13
C GLN A 92 -4.42 7.35 -2.76
N HIS A 93 -4.47 6.72 -1.59
CA HIS A 93 -3.50 5.72 -1.15
C HIS A 93 -3.50 4.48 -2.04
N ARG A 94 -4.69 3.98 -2.38
CA ARG A 94 -4.88 2.86 -3.32
C ARG A 94 -4.24 3.18 -4.67
N ARG A 95 -4.51 4.35 -5.24
CA ARG A 95 -3.92 4.81 -6.50
C ARG A 95 -2.41 4.89 -6.40
N PHE A 96 -1.90 5.45 -5.31
CA PHE A 96 -0.47 5.53 -5.07
C PHE A 96 0.20 4.13 -5.08
N ALA A 97 -0.42 3.14 -4.44
CA ALA A 97 0.08 1.76 -4.43
C ALA A 97 -0.04 1.11 -5.83
N GLN A 98 -1.15 1.33 -6.52
CA GLN A 98 -1.37 0.85 -7.89
C GLN A 98 -0.36 1.44 -8.88
N ASP A 99 -0.07 2.74 -8.79
CA ASP A 99 0.92 3.43 -9.62
C ASP A 99 2.33 2.82 -9.44
N HIS A 100 2.63 2.26 -8.27
CA HIS A 100 3.88 1.53 -8.06
C HIS A 100 3.89 0.17 -8.75
N LEU A 101 2.76 -0.55 -8.71
CA LEU A 101 2.59 -1.81 -9.42
C LEU A 101 2.70 -1.61 -10.94
N ASP A 102 2.08 -0.56 -11.46
CA ASP A 102 1.99 -0.27 -12.91
C ASP A 102 3.34 0.15 -13.51
N LYS A 103 4.29 0.61 -12.68
CA LYS A 103 5.68 0.88 -13.11
C LYS A 103 6.45 -0.39 -13.45
N TRP A 104 6.01 -1.55 -12.97
CA TRP A 104 6.67 -2.83 -13.22
C TRP A 104 5.97 -3.59 -14.33
N ARG A 105 6.70 -4.54 -14.92
CA ARG A 105 6.07 -5.49 -15.84
C ARG A 105 4.87 -6.16 -15.14
N PRO A 106 3.68 -6.14 -15.75
CA PRO A 106 2.53 -6.87 -15.23
C PRO A 106 2.90 -8.34 -15.15
N LEU A 107 2.99 -8.85 -13.92
CA LEU A 107 3.05 -10.29 -13.66
C LEU A 107 1.85 -10.61 -12.79
N GLY A 108 1.32 -11.82 -12.93
CA GLY A 108 0.31 -12.32 -12.00
C GLY A 108 0.86 -12.46 -10.58
N THR A 109 -0.02 -12.80 -9.65
CA THR A 109 0.37 -13.34 -8.36
C THR A 109 0.87 -14.77 -8.53
N HIS A 110 1.78 -15.21 -7.66
CA HIS A 110 2.23 -16.60 -7.70
C HIS A 110 1.16 -17.50 -7.07
N LEU A 111 0.72 -18.52 -7.81
CA LEU A 111 -0.47 -19.31 -7.46
C LEU A 111 -0.39 -19.99 -6.09
N THR A 112 0.81 -20.37 -5.64
CA THR A 112 1.00 -21.03 -4.34
C THR A 112 1.46 -20.10 -3.22
N GLU A 113 2.16 -19.01 -3.54
CA GLU A 113 2.69 -18.09 -2.51
C GLU A 113 1.64 -17.08 -2.10
N TRP A 114 0.86 -16.58 -3.05
CA TRP A 114 -0.12 -15.52 -2.81
C TRP A 114 -1.22 -15.90 -1.81
N PRO A 115 -1.84 -17.10 -1.88
CA PRO A 115 -2.78 -17.51 -0.85
C PRO A 115 -2.15 -17.57 0.55
N LEU A 116 -0.90 -18.01 0.66
CA LEU A 116 -0.19 -18.06 1.93
C LEU A 116 0.11 -16.65 2.45
N ILE A 117 0.51 -15.72 1.59
CA ILE A 117 0.71 -14.31 1.95
C ILE A 117 -0.59 -13.72 2.51
N LEU A 118 -1.72 -13.91 1.82
CA LEU A 118 -3.01 -13.41 2.29
C LEU A 118 -3.43 -14.02 3.62
N GLU A 119 -3.21 -15.32 3.80
CA GLU A 119 -3.49 -16.01 5.07
C GLU A 119 -2.65 -15.43 6.21
N ARG A 120 -1.36 -15.16 5.98
CA ARG A 120 -0.50 -14.51 6.99
C ARG A 120 -0.93 -13.08 7.30
N VAL A 121 -1.24 -12.28 6.28
CA VAL A 121 -1.75 -10.92 6.45
C VAL A 121 -3.06 -10.91 7.25
N LYS A 122 -3.92 -11.92 7.04
CA LYS A 122 -5.15 -12.12 7.83
C LYS A 122 -4.85 -12.49 9.28
N GLN A 123 -3.88 -13.38 9.52
CA GLN A 123 -3.45 -13.79 10.88
C GLN A 123 -2.90 -12.62 11.69
N GLU A 124 -2.21 -11.67 11.05
CA GLU A 124 -1.73 -10.42 11.67
C GLU A 124 -2.85 -9.37 11.89
N GLY A 125 -4.04 -9.62 11.34
CA GLY A 125 -5.24 -8.81 11.57
C GLY A 125 -5.44 -7.63 10.63
N PHE A 126 -4.67 -7.50 9.53
CA PHE A 126 -4.83 -6.41 8.55
C PHE A 126 -6.13 -6.52 7.71
N PHE A 127 -6.69 -7.73 7.62
CA PHE A 127 -7.99 -8.01 7.00
C PHE A 127 -9.00 -8.53 8.01
N ALA A 128 -9.07 -7.89 9.17
CA ALA A 128 -10.11 -8.18 10.14
C ALA A 128 -11.49 -8.03 9.48
N GLU A 129 -12.40 -8.97 9.77
CA GLU A 129 -13.77 -8.88 9.27
C GLU A 129 -14.46 -7.68 9.92
N PRO A 130 -15.06 -6.77 9.14
CA PRO A 130 -15.78 -5.64 9.71
C PRO A 130 -17.02 -6.12 10.49
N PRO A 131 -17.49 -5.35 11.49
CA PRO A 131 -18.78 -5.60 12.10
C PRO A 131 -19.89 -5.66 11.04
N PRO A 132 -20.98 -6.40 11.29
CA PRO A 132 -22.10 -6.43 10.37
C PRO A 132 -22.66 -5.02 10.16
N TYR A 133 -23.25 -4.77 9.00
CA TYR A 133 -23.82 -3.45 8.67
C TYR A 133 -24.92 -2.99 9.66
N THR A 134 -25.53 -3.93 10.38
CA THR A 134 -26.54 -3.68 11.43
C THR A 134 -25.92 -3.35 12.80
N ALA A 135 -24.60 -3.38 12.95
CA ALA A 135 -23.92 -3.06 14.19
C ALA A 135 -24.16 -1.58 14.58
N PRO A 136 -24.10 -1.26 15.89
CA PRO A 136 -24.15 0.11 16.35
C PRO A 136 -23.03 0.96 15.71
N GLU A 137 -23.31 2.24 15.45
CA GLU A 137 -22.33 3.16 14.86
C GLU A 137 -21.02 3.21 15.67
N ALA A 138 -21.11 3.17 17.01
CA ALA A 138 -19.94 3.15 17.88
C ALA A 138 -19.04 1.92 17.67
N GLU A 139 -19.62 0.76 17.32
CA GLU A 139 -18.85 -0.46 17.02
C GLU A 139 -18.15 -0.34 15.66
N LEU A 140 -18.84 0.22 14.66
CA LEU A 140 -18.26 0.52 13.36
C LEU A 140 -17.13 1.54 13.48
N ALA A 141 -17.31 2.59 14.29
CA ALA A 141 -16.29 3.60 14.54
C ALA A 141 -15.07 3.03 15.28
N ALA A 142 -15.28 2.15 16.26
CA ALA A 142 -14.18 1.47 16.95
C ALA A 142 -13.39 0.56 15.98
N PHE A 143 -14.10 -0.12 15.07
CA PHE A 143 -13.45 -0.87 14.00
C PHE A 143 -12.65 0.05 13.06
N ALA A 144 -13.19 1.20 12.67
CA ALA A 144 -12.51 2.19 11.83
C ALA A 144 -11.18 2.63 12.45
N ILE A 145 -11.20 3.03 13.73
CA ILE A 145 -10.00 3.43 14.48
C ILE A 145 -8.96 2.30 14.50
N LYS A 146 -9.41 1.06 14.74
CA LYS A 146 -8.51 -0.09 14.71
C LYS A 146 -7.93 -0.34 13.32
N GLN A 147 -8.70 -0.09 12.27
CA GLN A 147 -8.24 -0.24 10.89
C GLN A 147 -7.14 0.77 10.56
N GLU A 148 -7.30 2.06 10.92
CA GLU A 148 -6.26 3.09 10.73
C GLU A 148 -4.95 2.73 11.46
N ILE A 149 -5.06 2.23 12.69
CA ILE A 149 -3.89 1.75 13.45
C ILE A 149 -3.20 0.61 12.70
N LYS A 150 -3.98 -0.33 12.15
CA LYS A 150 -3.46 -1.47 11.40
C LYS A 150 -2.84 -1.05 10.07
N SER A 151 -3.44 -0.11 9.33
CA SER A 151 -2.83 0.45 8.11
C SER A 151 -1.49 1.12 8.42
N ALA A 152 -1.41 1.93 9.49
CA ALA A 152 -0.16 2.54 9.94
C ALA A 152 0.90 1.50 10.33
N GLU A 153 0.51 0.42 11.01
CA GLU A 153 1.39 -0.71 11.34
C GLU A 153 1.90 -1.43 10.09
N PHE A 154 1.02 -1.69 9.12
CA PHE A 154 1.38 -2.33 7.85
C PHE A 154 2.47 -1.53 7.13
N TYR A 155 2.27 -0.22 7.00
CA TYR A 155 3.24 0.66 6.34
C TYR A 155 4.57 0.73 7.09
N ARG A 156 4.58 0.64 8.41
CA ARG A 156 5.84 0.52 9.19
C ARG A 156 6.55 -0.81 8.98
N LEU A 157 5.82 -1.92 8.90
CA LEU A 157 6.41 -3.22 8.57
C LEU A 157 6.99 -3.20 7.16
N PHE A 158 6.32 -2.53 6.23
CA PHE A 158 6.81 -2.30 4.89
C PHE A 158 8.12 -1.50 4.92
N GLU A 159 8.18 -0.37 5.61
CA GLU A 159 9.42 0.42 5.79
C GLU A 159 10.60 -0.45 6.25
N GLN A 160 10.40 -1.23 7.30
CA GLN A 160 11.43 -2.08 7.90
C GLN A 160 11.89 -3.18 6.94
N ALA A 161 10.96 -3.77 6.19
CA ALA A 161 11.27 -4.83 5.25
C ALA A 161 11.91 -4.32 3.96
N PHE A 162 11.62 -3.09 3.53
CA PHE A 162 12.10 -2.54 2.27
C PHE A 162 12.61 -1.10 2.42
N PRO A 163 13.63 -0.84 3.26
CA PRO A 163 14.05 0.52 3.62
C PRO A 163 14.50 1.36 2.42
N GLU A 164 15.10 0.72 1.41
CA GLU A 164 15.51 1.41 0.19
C GLU A 164 14.33 1.74 -0.73
N ALA A 165 13.30 0.89 -0.79
CA ALA A 165 12.08 1.22 -1.53
C ALA A 165 11.32 2.33 -0.80
N TRP A 166 11.22 2.24 0.52
CA TRP A 166 10.59 3.22 1.40
C TRP A 166 11.13 4.63 1.19
N LYS A 167 12.46 4.79 1.28
CA LYS A 167 13.14 6.08 1.04
C LYS A 167 12.87 6.63 -0.37
N ARG A 168 12.86 5.77 -1.39
CA ARG A 168 12.69 6.19 -2.79
C ARG A 168 11.24 6.55 -3.12
N SER A 169 10.29 5.92 -2.45
CA SER A 169 8.86 6.13 -2.66
C SER A 169 8.25 7.20 -1.76
N ARG A 170 9.02 7.78 -0.82
CA ARG A 170 8.56 8.81 0.13
C ARG A 170 7.30 8.38 0.90
N LEU A 171 7.30 7.11 1.33
CA LEU A 171 6.18 6.46 2.00
C LEU A 171 6.04 6.90 3.48
N ASP A 172 7.03 7.62 4.02
CA ASP A 172 7.01 8.18 5.38
C ASP A 172 5.75 9.00 5.66
N ARG A 173 5.21 9.62 4.61
CA ARG A 173 3.97 10.38 4.66
C ARG A 173 2.74 9.52 4.94
N LEU A 174 2.63 8.31 4.40
CA LEU A 174 1.44 7.45 4.56
C LEU A 174 1.22 7.11 6.04
N VAL A 175 2.27 6.70 6.76
CA VAL A 175 2.16 6.40 8.21
C VAL A 175 1.63 7.60 9.00
N GLN A 176 1.99 8.83 8.61
CA GLN A 176 1.51 10.03 9.27
C GLN A 176 0.06 10.35 8.89
N GLU A 177 -0.34 10.09 7.65
CA GLU A 177 -1.72 10.24 7.17
C GLU A 177 -2.65 9.28 7.91
N GLU A 178 -2.35 7.98 7.96
CA GLU A 178 -3.10 6.98 8.74
C GLU A 178 -3.25 7.37 10.21
N ARG A 179 -2.20 7.90 10.83
CA ARG A 179 -2.25 8.39 12.22
C ARG A 179 -3.12 9.64 12.36
N ALA A 180 -3.13 10.50 11.35
CA ALA A 180 -3.98 11.68 11.34
C ALA A 180 -5.46 11.29 11.13
N HIS A 181 -5.74 10.26 10.33
CA HIS A 181 -7.06 9.66 10.18
C HIS A 181 -7.56 9.10 11.52
N GLU A 182 -6.75 8.28 12.19
CA GLU A 182 -7.03 7.75 13.53
C GLU A 182 -7.40 8.89 14.49
N ALA A 183 -6.57 9.94 14.55
CA ALA A 183 -6.79 11.08 15.42
C ALA A 183 -8.10 11.83 15.11
N LYS A 184 -8.45 11.99 13.83
CA LYS A 184 -9.73 12.60 13.42
C LYS A 184 -10.93 11.75 13.82
N LEU A 185 -10.84 10.44 13.68
CA LEU A 185 -11.89 9.51 14.12
C LEU A 185 -12.08 9.56 15.63
N ARG A 186 -11.00 9.56 16.41
CA ARG A 186 -11.07 9.72 17.88
C ARG A 186 -11.70 11.05 18.30
N ALA A 187 -11.43 12.12 17.55
CA ALA A 187 -12.04 13.41 17.79
C ALA A 187 -13.55 13.41 17.47
N ALA A 188 -13.97 12.70 16.42
CA ALA A 188 -15.38 12.54 16.05
C ALA A 188 -16.14 11.60 17.00
N TYR A 189 -15.46 10.61 17.58
CA TYR A 189 -16.02 9.61 18.48
C TYR A 189 -15.30 9.61 19.84
N PRO A 190 -15.50 10.64 20.67
CA PRO A 190 -14.83 10.74 21.95
C PRO A 190 -15.23 9.57 22.87
N GLY A 191 -14.24 8.91 23.46
CA GLY A 191 -14.45 7.79 24.39
C GLY A 191 -14.27 6.39 23.79
N LEU A 192 -14.12 6.28 22.47
CA LEU A 192 -13.71 5.02 21.84
C LEU A 192 -12.19 4.83 21.92
N LYS A 193 -11.77 3.61 22.29
CA LYS A 193 -10.36 3.19 22.38
C LYS A 193 -9.91 2.52 21.10
#